data_AF-A0A4R4LGU5-F1
#
_entry.id   AF-A0A4R4LGU5-F1
#
_cell.length_a   1.000
_cell.length_b   1.000
_cell.length_c   1.000
_cell.angle_alpha   90.00
_cell.angle_beta   90.00
_cell.angle_gamma   90.00
#
_symmetry.space_group_name_H-M   'P 1'
#
loop_
_entity.id
_entity.type
_entity.pdbx_description
1 polymer ?
#
loop_
_entity_poly.entity_id
_entity_poly.type
_entity_poly.pdbx_seq_one_letter_code
_entity_poly.pdbx_strand_id
1 'polypeptide(L)'
;MAEGTSTTADAEDGLYAGLDERQRYELDRRCDHHPPVNLEQAERHARWRAAVKAVMAEAMRSLPPGRESSLVLSALDDALMYGNAAIARPPMSGARPAGH
;
A
#
# COMPACT_ATOMS: atom_id res chain seq x y z
N MET A 1 -28.84 36.50 5.61
CA MET A 1 -28.54 35.11 5.21
C MET A 1 -27.03 35.01 5.14
N ALA A 2 -26.35 34.69 6.24
CA ALA A 2 -24.90 34.57 6.27
C ALA A 2 -24.55 33.08 6.22
N GLU A 3 -23.83 32.69 5.18
CA GLU A 3 -23.35 31.33 4.93
C GLU A 3 -22.41 30.88 6.04
N GLY A 4 -22.67 29.69 6.58
CA GLY A 4 -21.81 29.02 7.54
C GLY A 4 -20.52 28.57 6.87
N THR A 5 -19.42 29.25 7.18
CA THR A 5 -18.07 28.77 6.86
C THR A 5 -17.73 27.67 7.85
N SER A 6 -18.13 26.43 7.52
CA SER A 6 -17.67 25.24 8.25
C SER A 6 -16.16 25.12 8.04
N THR A 7 -15.40 25.27 9.12
CA THR A 7 -13.94 25.25 9.08
C THR A 7 -13.47 23.79 9.12
N THR A 8 -12.39 23.46 8.42
CA THR A 8 -11.77 22.13 8.39
C THR A 8 -11.49 21.53 9.78
N ALA A 9 -11.35 22.36 10.82
CA ALA A 9 -11.20 21.95 12.21
C ALA A 9 -12.42 21.18 12.77
N ASP A 10 -13.65 21.49 12.33
CA ASP A 10 -14.87 20.80 12.80
C ASP A 10 -14.99 19.38 12.20
N ALA A 11 -14.34 19.13 11.05
CA ALA A 11 -14.30 17.82 10.39
C ALA A 11 -13.25 16.89 10.99
N GLU A 12 -12.09 17.43 11.41
CA GLU A 12 -11.03 16.67 12.10
C GLU A 12 -11.47 16.21 13.50
N ASP A 13 -12.29 17.00 14.20
CA ASP A 13 -12.80 16.65 15.54
C ASP A 13 -13.79 15.47 15.49
N GLY A 14 -14.52 15.31 14.38
CA GLY A 14 -15.42 14.18 14.15
C GLY A 14 -14.71 12.87 13.79
N LEU A 15 -13.57 12.94 13.07
CA LEU A 15 -12.85 11.75 12.56
C LEU A 15 -12.37 10.83 13.69
N TYR A 16 -11.93 11.42 14.79
CA TYR A 16 -11.37 10.70 15.94
C TYR A 16 -12.33 10.59 17.13
N ALA A 17 -13.59 11.00 16.96
CA ALA A 17 -14.57 11.01 18.04
C ALA A 17 -14.76 9.61 18.65
N GLY A 18 -14.59 9.50 19.97
CA GLY A 18 -14.72 8.23 20.70
C GLY A 18 -13.50 7.29 20.61
N LEU A 19 -12.41 7.70 19.96
CA LEU A 19 -11.15 6.95 19.93
C LEU A 19 -10.24 7.33 21.10
N ASP A 20 -9.63 6.32 21.73
CA ASP A 20 -8.53 6.53 22.68
C ASP A 20 -7.21 6.87 21.97
N GLU A 21 -6.20 7.30 22.73
CA GLU A 21 -4.90 7.73 22.20
C GLU A 21 -4.21 6.65 21.35
N ARG A 22 -4.31 5.38 21.75
CA ARG A 22 -3.71 4.26 21.01
C ARG A 22 -4.43 4.03 19.69
N GLN A 23 -5.75 4.14 19.67
CA GLN A 23 -6.57 3.98 18.47
C GLN A 23 -6.32 5.09 17.46
N ARG A 24 -6.21 6.35 17.92
CA ARG A 24 -5.85 7.50 17.07
C ARG A 24 -4.47 7.31 16.44
N TYR A 25 -3.46 6.99 17.25
CA TYR A 25 -2.11 6.70 16.77
C TYR A 25 -2.08 5.58 15.72
N GLU A 26 -2.82 4.50 15.96
CA GLU A 26 -2.85 3.38 15.02
C GLU A 26 -3.60 3.72 13.72
N LEU A 27 -4.62 4.60 13.78
CA LEU A 27 -5.32 5.11 12.61
C LEU A 27 -4.37 5.93 11.73
N ASP A 28 -3.70 6.92 12.32
CA ASP A 28 -2.71 7.76 11.63
C ASP A 28 -1.60 6.91 11.04
N ARG A 29 -1.03 5.99 11.82
CA ARG A 29 0.03 5.08 11.37
C ARG A 29 -0.37 4.25 10.13
N ARG A 30 -1.64 3.90 9.99
CA ARG A 30 -2.17 3.10 8.87
C ARG A 30 -2.56 3.93 7.66
N CYS A 31 -3.10 5.13 7.91
CA CYS A 31 -3.69 5.98 6.88
C CYS A 31 -2.70 6.99 6.31
N ASP A 32 -1.69 7.37 7.09
CA ASP A 32 -0.64 8.26 6.64
C ASP A 32 0.28 7.54 5.65
N HIS A 33 0.51 8.19 4.52
CA HIS A 33 1.44 7.71 3.52
C HIS A 33 2.87 7.79 4.07
N HIS A 34 3.49 6.65 4.32
CA HIS A 34 4.91 6.58 4.65
C HIS A 34 5.73 6.60 3.37
N PRO A 35 6.45 7.70 3.05
CA PRO A 35 7.41 7.67 1.97
C PRO A 35 8.53 6.66 2.30
N PRO A 36 9.19 6.08 1.30
CA PRO A 36 10.33 5.19 1.54
C PRO A 36 11.39 5.91 2.39
N VAL A 37 11.89 5.23 3.42
CA VAL A 37 12.76 5.79 4.45
C VAL A 37 14.12 6.21 3.88
N ASN A 38 14.57 5.52 2.82
CA ASN A 38 15.83 5.81 2.14
C ASN A 38 15.76 5.44 0.64
N LEU A 39 16.79 5.86 -0.10
CA LEU A 39 16.91 5.59 -1.54
C LEU A 39 16.93 4.09 -1.85
N GLU A 40 17.61 3.27 -1.04
CA GLU A 40 17.69 1.82 -1.25
C GLU A 40 16.29 1.17 -1.21
N GLN A 41 15.47 1.55 -0.23
CA GLN A 41 14.10 1.08 -0.12
C GLN A 41 13.26 1.54 -1.33
N ALA A 42 13.41 2.79 -1.74
CA ALA A 42 12.72 3.33 -2.92
C ALA A 42 13.11 2.56 -4.21
N GLU A 43 14.39 2.24 -4.38
CA GLU A 43 14.88 1.44 -5.50
C GLU A 43 14.35 0.00 -5.45
N ARG A 44 14.30 -0.62 -4.26
CA ARG A 44 13.71 -1.95 -4.08
C ARG A 44 12.23 -1.96 -4.49
N HIS A 45 11.45 -0.95 -4.08
CA HIS A 45 10.08 -0.78 -4.53
C HIS A 45 9.99 -0.61 -6.05
N ALA A 46 10.85 0.22 -6.64
CA ALA A 46 10.86 0.44 -8.09
C ALA A 46 11.16 -0.86 -8.86
N ARG A 47 12.15 -1.65 -8.43
CA ARG A 47 12.48 -2.95 -9.03
C ARG A 47 11.32 -3.93 -8.92
N TRP A 48 10.69 -4.04 -7.74
CA TRP A 48 9.54 -4.93 -7.54
C TRP A 48 8.34 -4.55 -8.42
N ARG A 49 7.98 -3.26 -8.44
CA ARG A 49 6.92 -2.73 -9.30
C ARG A 49 7.16 -3.02 -10.78
N ALA A 50 8.40 -2.84 -11.24
CA ALA A 50 8.77 -3.11 -12.63
C ALA A 50 8.60 -4.60 -12.98
N ALA A 51 9.00 -5.50 -12.09
CA ALA A 51 8.87 -6.94 -12.28
C ALA A 51 7.40 -7.37 -12.38
N VAL A 52 6.55 -6.96 -11.42
CA VAL A 52 5.11 -7.31 -11.44
C VAL A 52 4.41 -6.74 -12.67
N LYS A 53 4.74 -5.49 -13.05
CA LYS A 53 4.20 -4.87 -14.26
C LYS A 53 4.54 -5.66 -15.52
N ALA A 54 5.76 -6.20 -15.62
CA ALA A 54 6.16 -7.01 -16.77
C ALA A 54 5.30 -8.29 -16.88
N VAL A 55 5.03 -8.95 -15.74
CA VAL A 55 4.18 -10.16 -15.70
C VAL A 55 2.73 -9.83 -16.02
N MET A 56 2.17 -8.75 -15.46
CA MET A 56 0.81 -8.30 -15.81
C MET A 56 0.69 -8.01 -17.32
N ALA A 57 1.69 -7.33 -17.89
CA ALA A 57 1.70 -7.02 -19.31
C ALA A 57 1.77 -8.31 -20.17
N GLU A 58 2.49 -9.33 -19.71
CA GLU A 58 2.51 -10.64 -20.36
C GLU A 58 1.17 -11.36 -20.25
N ALA A 59 0.55 -11.38 -19.07
CA ALA A 59 -0.78 -11.95 -18.87
C ALA A 59 -1.82 -11.31 -19.79
N MET A 60 -1.78 -9.98 -19.96
CA MET A 60 -2.68 -9.26 -20.86
C MET A 60 -2.47 -9.58 -22.35
N ARG A 61 -1.25 -9.92 -22.76
CA ARG A 61 -0.95 -10.30 -24.17
C ARG A 61 -1.30 -11.74 -24.46
N SER A 62 -1.10 -12.62 -23.50
CA SER A 62 -1.03 -14.07 -23.74
C SER A 62 -2.27 -14.83 -23.25
N LEU A 63 -3.03 -14.28 -22.31
CA LEU A 63 -4.25 -14.92 -21.81
C LEU A 63 -5.49 -14.42 -22.58
N PRO A 64 -6.41 -15.31 -22.99
CA PRO A 64 -7.70 -14.89 -23.52
C PRO A 64 -8.47 -14.07 -22.49
N PRO A 65 -9.24 -13.05 -22.92
CA PRO A 65 -10.05 -12.25 -22.01
C PRO A 65 -11.15 -13.12 -21.39
N GLY A 66 -11.21 -13.15 -20.07
CA GLY A 66 -12.20 -13.92 -19.33
C GLY A 66 -12.08 -13.77 -17.82
N ARG A 67 -12.84 -14.58 -17.09
CA ARG A 67 -12.81 -14.59 -15.63
C ARG A 67 -11.43 -14.96 -15.10
N GLU A 68 -10.80 -15.94 -15.71
CA GLU A 68 -9.50 -16.48 -15.32
C GLU A 68 -8.39 -15.44 -15.50
N SER A 69 -8.37 -14.70 -16.62
CA SER A 69 -7.39 -13.63 -16.83
C SER A 69 -7.58 -12.50 -15.83
N SER A 70 -8.82 -12.16 -15.48
CA SER A 70 -9.09 -11.16 -14.43
C SER A 70 -8.58 -11.63 -13.06
N LEU A 71 -8.78 -12.90 -12.72
CA LEU A 71 -8.25 -13.48 -11.47
C LEU A 71 -6.72 -13.49 -11.43
N VAL A 72 -6.06 -13.76 -12.56
CA VAL A 72 -4.61 -13.65 -12.68
C VAL A 72 -4.14 -12.22 -12.38
N LEU A 73 -4.79 -11.21 -12.97
CA LEU A 73 -4.44 -9.81 -12.71
C LEU A 73 -4.69 -9.44 -11.24
N SER A 74 -5.80 -9.87 -10.64
CA SER A 74 -6.07 -9.65 -9.21
C SER A 74 -5.01 -10.29 -8.30
N ALA A 75 -4.58 -11.52 -8.61
CA ALA A 75 -3.49 -12.17 -7.85
C ALA A 75 -2.15 -11.42 -8.00
N LEU A 76 -1.90 -10.82 -9.17
CA LEU A 76 -0.71 -9.98 -9.39
C LEU A 76 -0.82 -8.64 -8.65
N ASP A 77 -2.01 -8.07 -8.49
CA ASP A 77 -2.24 -6.89 -7.65
C ASP A 77 -1.94 -7.19 -6.17
N ASP A 78 -2.39 -8.34 -5.67
CA ASP A 78 -2.04 -8.81 -4.34
C ASP A 78 -0.53 -8.98 -4.18
N ALA A 79 0.14 -9.60 -5.16
CA ALA A 79 1.59 -9.75 -5.16
C ALA A 79 2.30 -8.38 -5.13
N LEU A 80 1.82 -7.42 -5.93
CA LEU A 80 2.32 -6.05 -5.94
C LEU A 80 2.21 -5.40 -4.55
N MET A 81 1.01 -5.46 -3.97
CA MET A 81 0.71 -4.86 -2.66
C MET A 81 1.57 -5.50 -1.56
N TYR A 82 1.53 -6.82 -1.41
CA TYR A 82 2.24 -7.51 -0.33
C TYR A 82 3.76 -7.48 -0.50
N GLY A 83 4.28 -7.50 -1.72
CA GLY A 83 5.71 -7.36 -1.95
C GLY A 83 6.23 -5.97 -1.59
N ASN A 84 5.47 -4.91 -1.88
CA ASN A 84 5.80 -3.56 -1.38
C ASN A 84 5.75 -3.50 0.14
N ALA A 85 4.71 -4.06 0.76
CA ALA A 85 4.59 -4.11 2.21
C ALA A 85 5.76 -4.86 2.86
N ALA A 86 6.24 -5.96 2.26
CA ALA A 86 7.40 -6.70 2.73
C ALA A 86 8.70 -5.87 2.65
N ILE A 87 8.89 -5.09 1.58
CA ILE A 87 10.04 -4.18 1.44
C ILE A 87 10.02 -3.08 2.50
N ALA A 88 8.84 -2.60 2.90
CA ALA A 88 8.68 -1.53 3.87
C ALA A 88 8.84 -1.97 5.33
N ARG A 89 8.84 -3.28 5.60
CA ARG A 89 8.97 -3.80 6.97
C ARG A 89 10.43 -3.97 7.36
N PRO A 90 10.77 -3.77 8.65
CA PRO A 90 12.07 -4.17 9.16
C PRO A 90 12.26 -5.69 9.02
N PRO A 91 13.50 -6.18 8.90
CA PRO A 91 13.78 -7.61 8.92
C PRO A 91 13.18 -8.25 10.17
N MET A 92 12.44 -9.35 10.00
CA MET A 92 12.00 -10.12 11.17
C MET A 92 13.23 -10.75 11.84
N SER A 93 13.25 -10.73 13.18
CA SER A 93 14.29 -11.43 13.94
C SER A 93 14.33 -12.92 13.53
N GLY A 94 15.49 -13.40 13.09
CA GLY A 94 15.67 -14.78 12.62
C GLY A 94 15.13 -15.07 11.22
N ALA A 95 14.72 -14.07 10.44
CA ALA A 95 14.37 -14.27 9.04
C ALA A 95 15.59 -14.74 8.22
N ARG A 96 15.33 -15.55 7.19
CA ARG A 96 16.35 -15.86 6.20
C ARG A 96 16.76 -14.58 5.46
N PRO A 97 18.04 -14.43 5.11
CA PRO A 97 18.46 -13.32 4.28
C PRO A 97 17.77 -13.43 2.91
N ALA A 98 17.46 -12.28 2.31
CA ALA A 98 16.90 -12.25 0.97
C ALA A 98 17.87 -12.92 -0.03
N GLY A 99 17.35 -13.76 -0.93
CA GLY A 99 18.14 -14.40 -1.99
C GLY A 99 18.78 -15.76 -1.61
N HIS A 100 18.29 -16.41 -0.55
CA HIS A 100 18.64 -17.80 -0.20
C HIS A 100 17.50 -18.78 -0.42
#